data_AF-A0A072PV64-F1
#
_entry.id   AF-A0A072PV64-F1
#
_cell.length_a   1.000
_cell.length_b   1.000
_cell.length_c   1.000
_cell.angle_alpha   90.00
_cell.angle_beta   90.00
_cell.angle_gamma   90.00
#
_symmetry.space_group_name_H-M   'P 1'
#
loop_
_entity.id
_entity.type
_entity.pdbx_description
1 polymer ?
#
loop_
_entity_poly.entity_id
_entity_poly.type
_entity_poly.pdbx_seq_one_letter_code
_entity_poly.pdbx_strand_id
1 'polypeptide(L)' 'MEGFIVFDYEKEYPRALKDLAQWLAEGKIKRKETIVTGGLQNAENALRDLYTGRNTGKMLVEVKPVEESHKASL' A
#
# COMPACT_ATOMS: atom_id res chain seq x y z
N MET A 1 18.37 2.76 21.64
CA MET A 1 17.44 2.78 20.48
C MET A 1 16.79 1.42 20.46
N GLU A 2 15.47 1.35 20.61
CA GLU A 2 14.72 0.09 20.61
C GLU A 2 14.22 -0.19 19.19
N GLY A 3 14.17 -1.47 18.81
CA GLY A 3 13.58 -1.88 17.54
C GLY A 3 12.05 -1.69 17.57
N PHE A 4 11.45 -1.44 16.41
CA PHE A 4 10.00 -1.40 16.25
C PHE A 4 9.59 -2.52 15.31
N ILE A 5 8.76 -3.44 15.80
CA ILE A 5 8.10 -4.47 15.00
C ILE A 5 6.61 -4.20 15.08
N VAL A 6 5.96 -3.99 13.93
CA VAL A 6 4.53 -3.63 13.89
C VAL A 6 3.64 -4.65 14.61
N PHE A 7 4.03 -5.93 14.58
CA PHE A 7 3.31 -7.04 15.21
C PHE A 7 3.29 -6.98 16.75
N ASP A 8 4.24 -6.29 17.39
CA ASP A 8 4.24 -6.11 18.85
C ASP A 8 3.10 -5.19 19.32
N TYR A 9 2.48 -4.46 18.38
CA TYR A 9 1.45 -3.44 18.61
C TYR A 9 0.09 -3.82 18.03
N GLU A 10 -0.21 -5.11 17.87
CA GLU A 10 -1.48 -5.58 17.31
C GLU A 10 -2.70 -4.97 18.02
N LYS A 11 -2.62 -4.79 19.36
CA LYS A 11 -3.67 -4.14 20.16
C LYS A 11 -3.99 -2.71 19.73
N GLU A 12 -3.04 -2.01 19.11
CA GLU A 12 -3.19 -0.64 18.63
C GLU A 12 -3.81 -0.56 17.23
N TYR A 13 -3.88 -1.66 16.48
CA TYR A 13 -4.35 -1.66 15.09
C TYR A 13 -5.75 -1.05 14.93
N PRO A 14 -6.76 -1.37 15.77
CA PRO A 14 -8.10 -0.81 15.60
C PRO A 14 -8.12 0.73 15.72
N ARG A 15 -7.35 1.28 16.67
CA ARG A 15 -7.22 2.72 16.86
C ARG A 15 -6.46 3.36 15.68
N ALA A 16 -5.32 2.78 15.31
CA ALA A 16 -4.50 3.28 14.21
C ALA A 16 -5.29 3.29 12.89
N LEU A 17 -6.05 2.23 12.58
CA LEU A 17 -6.89 2.16 11.39
C LEU A 17 -7.96 3.25 11.37
N LYS A 18 -8.63 3.49 12.51
CA LYS A 18 -9.64 4.55 12.63
C LYS A 18 -9.02 5.94 12.37
N ASP A 19 -7.89 6.22 13.01
CA ASP A 19 -7.21 7.52 12.88
C ASP A 19 -6.71 7.74 11.44
N LEU A 20 -6.08 6.72 10.84
CA LEU A 20 -5.58 6.78 9.46
C LEU A 20 -6.72 6.95 8.45
N ALA A 21 -7.84 6.25 8.62
CA ALA A 21 -9.01 6.40 7.76
C ALA A 21 -9.60 7.82 7.84
N GLN A 22 -9.70 8.38 9.05
CA GLN A 22 -10.15 9.75 9.25
C GLN A 22 -9.20 10.75 8.57
N TRP A 23 -7.89 10.63 8.79
CA TRP A 23 -6.92 11.54 8.18
C TRP A 23 -6.87 11.43 6.66
N LEU A 24 -7.11 10.24 6.11
CA LEU A 24 -7.24 10.04 4.67
C LEU A 24 -8.48 10.77 4.13
N ALA A 25 -9.64 10.60 4.78
CA ALA A 25 -10.88 11.28 4.40
C ALA A 25 -10.78 12.82 4.52
N GLU A 26 -10.03 13.31 5.50
CA GLU A 26 -9.74 14.75 5.69
C GLU A 26 -8.68 15.29 4.72
N GLY A 27 -8.08 14.46 3.87
CA GLY A 27 -7.01 14.87 2.95
C GLY A 27 -5.68 15.20 3.63
N LYS A 28 -5.51 14.84 4.90
CA LYS A 28 -4.27 15.04 5.67
C LYS A 28 -3.18 14.04 5.29
N ILE A 29 -3.56 12.89 4.75
CA ILE A 29 -2.64 11.89 4.20
C ILE A 29 -2.64 12.00 2.68
N LYS A 30 -1.45 12.21 2.11
CA LYS A 30 -1.23 12.09 0.66
C LYS A 30 -0.57 10.74 0.38
N ARG A 31 -1.16 9.94 -0.51
CA ARG A 31 -0.61 8.65 -0.94
C ARG A 31 0.00 8.75 -2.33
N LYS A 32 1.07 7.98 -2.55
CA LYS A 32 1.62 7.69 -3.87
C LYS A 32 1.75 6.18 -3.97
N GLU A 33 1.41 5.66 -5.14
CA GLU A 33 1.40 4.23 -5.40
C GLU A 33 2.12 3.95 -6.72
N THR A 34 2.76 2.80 -6.78
CA THR A 34 3.32 2.21 -7.99
C THR A 34 2.56 0.91 -8.23
N ILE A 35 1.71 0.88 -9.25
CA ILE A 35 0.87 -0.27 -9.57
C ILE A 35 1.49 -1.04 -10.73
N VAL A 36 1.87 -2.29 -10.48
CA VAL A 36 2.35 -3.23 -11.49
C VAL A 36 1.14 -3.99 -12.04
N THR A 37 0.83 -3.76 -13.31
CA THR A 37 -0.30 -4.39 -14.01
C THR A 37 0.11 -5.70 -14.66
N GLY A 38 -0.85 -6.42 -15.24
CA GLY A 38 -0.57 -7.62 -16.02
C GLY A 38 -0.54 -8.91 -15.19
N GLY A 39 -1.19 -8.92 -14.02
CA GLY A 39 -1.47 -10.11 -13.25
C GLY A 39 -0.38 -10.53 -12.25
N LEU A 40 -0.72 -11.52 -11.43
CA LEU A 40 0.13 -12.03 -10.35
C LEU A 40 1.50 -12.52 -10.84
N GLN A 41 1.61 -12.95 -12.09
CA GLN A 41 2.89 -13.37 -12.69
C GLN A 41 3.98 -12.28 -12.64
N ASN A 42 3.59 -11.01 -12.54
CA ASN A 42 4.53 -9.90 -12.42
C ASN A 42 4.99 -9.63 -10.98
N ALA A 43 4.51 -10.38 -9.99
CA ALA A 43 4.89 -10.18 -8.58
C ALA A 43 6.39 -10.40 -8.33
N GLU A 44 7.02 -11.35 -9.02
CA GLU A 44 8.47 -11.57 -8.90
C GLU A 44 9.26 -10.34 -9.36
N ASN A 45 8.90 -9.80 -10.54
CA ASN A 45 9.53 -8.60 -11.08
C ASN A 45 9.27 -7.38 -10.18
N ALA A 46 8.04 -7.22 -9.69
CA ALA A 46 7.70 -6.18 -8.72
C ALA A 46 8.58 -6.26 -7.47
N LEU A 47 8.77 -7.45 -6.90
CA LEU A 47 9.63 -7.63 -5.73
C LEU A 47 11.09 -7.25 -6.04
N ARG A 48 11.62 -7.61 -7.21
CA ARG A 48 12.96 -7.17 -7.66
C ARG A 48 13.03 -5.65 -7.80
N ASP A 49 12.00 -5.03 -8.34
CA ASP A 49 11.91 -3.58 -8.51
C ASP A 49 11.83 -2.82 -7.18
N LEU A 50 11.19 -3.40 -6.16
CA LEU A 50 11.18 -2.87 -4.79
C LEU A 50 12.60 -2.77 -4.22
N TYR A 51 13.43 -3.80 -4.39
CA TYR A 51 14.81 -3.82 -3.89
C TYR A 51 15.78 -2.96 -4.71
N THR A 52 15.41 -2.60 -5.95
CA THR A 52 16.18 -1.67 -6.78
C THR A 52 15.67 -0.23 -6.69
N GLY A 53 14.64 0.03 -5.88
CA GLY A 53 14.10 1.36 -5.62
C GLY A 53 13.33 1.98 -6.79
N ARG A 54 12.78 1.18 -7.71
CA ARG A 54 12.03 1.71 -8.86
C ARG A 54 10.65 2.27 -8.48
N ASN A 55 10.10 1.90 -7.33
CA ASN A 55 8.80 2.36 -6.89
C ASN A 55 8.83 3.78 -6.32
N THR A 56 7.82 4.58 -6.67
CA THR A 56 7.49 5.81 -5.93
C THR A 56 6.29 5.53 -5.05
N GLY A 57 6.52 5.49 -3.73
CA GLY A 57 5.47 5.17 -2.75
C GLY A 57 5.17 3.68 -2.65
N LYS A 58 3.92 3.31 -2.35
CA LYS A 58 3.54 1.91 -2.10
C LYS A 58 3.53 1.11 -3.40
N MET A 59 4.31 0.04 -3.47
CA MET A 59 4.25 -0.91 -4.57
C MET A 59 3.08 -1.89 -4.39
N LEU A 60 2.27 -2.01 -5.44
CA LEU A 60 1.10 -2.89 -5.51
C LEU A 60 1.17 -3.72 -6.78
N VAL A 61 0.68 -4.97 -6.72
CA VAL A 61 0.57 -5.87 -7.88
C VAL A 61 -0.91 -6.11 -8.15
N GLU A 62 -1.33 -5.83 -9.37
CA GLU A 62 -2.68 -6.12 -9.84
C GLU A 62 -2.83 -7.63 -10.03
N VAL A 63 -3.74 -8.27 -9.29
CA VAL A 63 -4.02 -9.71 -9.42
C VAL A 63 -5.02 -9.98 -10.55
N LYS A 64 -5.97 -9.07 -10.77
CA LYS A 64 -6.96 -9.09 -11.85
C LYS A 64 -7.15 -7.66 -12.38
N PRO A 65 -7.45 -7.48 -13.69
CA PRO A 65 -7.73 -6.16 -14.26
C PRO A 65 -8.73 -5.39 -13.41
N VAL A 66 -8.36 -4.18 -13.00
CA VAL A 66 -9.25 -3.31 -12.24
C VAL A 66 -10.25 -2.68 -13.22
N GLU A 67 -11.51 -3.10 -13.15
CA GLU A 67 -12.65 -2.43 -13.80
C GLU A 67 -12.69 -0.95 -13.37
N GLU A 68 -12.93 -0.04 -14.32
CA GLU A 68 -12.77 1.42 -14.16
C GLU A 68 -13.55 2.03 -12.97
N SER A 69 -14.60 1.36 -12.49
CA SER A 69 -15.39 1.77 -11.33
C SER A 69 -14.64 1.78 -9.99
N HIS A 70 -13.50 1.08 -9.87
CA HIS A 70 -12.75 0.96 -8.60
C HIS A 70 -11.57 1.94 -8.47
N LYS A 71 -11.21 2.67 -9.54
CA LYS A 71 -10.09 3.63 -9.51
C LYS A 71 -10.35 4.85 -8.61
N ALA A 72 -11.62 5.18 -8.34
CA ALA A 72 -12.00 6.34 -7.52
C ALA A 72 -11.81 6.14 -6.00
N SER A 73 -11.58 4.90 -5.55
CA SER A 73 -11.38 4.57 -4.14
C SER A 73 -9.90 4.33 -3.77
N LEU A 74 -9.03 4.26 -4.78
CA LEU A 74 -7.56 4.15 -4.67
C LEU A 74 -6.86 5.51 -4.72
#